data_AF-L7W6J6-F1
#
_entry.id   AF-L7W6J6-F1
#
_cell.length_a   1.000
_cell.length_b   1.000
_cell.length_c   1.000
_cell.angle_alpha   90.00
_cell.angle_beta   90.00
_cell.angle_gamma   90.00
#
_symmetry.space_group_name_H-M   'P 1'
#
loop_
_entity.id
_entity.type
_entity.pdbx_description
1 polymer ?
#
loop_
_entity_poly.entity_id
_entity_poly.type
_entity_poly.pdbx_seq_one_letter_code
_entity_poly.pdbx_strand_id
1 'polypeptide(L)'
;MTDQNAKEKGEVIDNEINTMKQNADYDTIDLKFIDAIDEVLQKNDQLGIKPSNDSSLGKLIYPSNRSIISSVRSRAKHIPHLALINFAKMFDVDMNYFYSNRTLNYIPRVRTTDNRIDNSVKDTGEGSFVTHAGSGTIRDVKNVAKEIINDNRTTHSNPSAETIINNFIQKIDEHCIPDFYSILNAIRDETGGTIEELKYHLKKKSKKLDKLNKKHHKELKVVNLKLTEACERMIEAQENEKQTMMKYITLLENK
;
A
#
# COMPACT_ATOMS: atom_id res chain seq x y z
N MET A 1 9.54 73.14 -17.32
CA MET A 1 8.99 72.17 -16.36
C MET A 1 7.75 71.58 -16.97
N THR A 2 7.87 70.41 -17.56
CA THR A 2 6.76 69.63 -18.09
C THR A 2 7.20 68.17 -18.05
N ASP A 3 6.45 67.40 -17.28
CA ASP A 3 6.75 66.04 -16.85
C ASP A 3 6.93 65.06 -18.01
N GLN A 4 8.00 64.28 -17.89
CA GLN A 4 8.22 63.03 -18.60
C GLN A 4 7.45 61.90 -17.91
N ASN A 5 7.20 60.82 -18.67
CA ASN A 5 6.75 59.48 -18.25
C ASN A 5 5.25 59.21 -18.22
N ALA A 6 4.74 58.61 -19.30
CA ALA A 6 3.95 57.37 -19.25
C ALA A 6 3.51 56.94 -20.67
N LYS A 7 4.43 56.34 -21.43
CA LYS A 7 4.10 55.52 -22.59
C LYS A 7 5.06 54.35 -22.63
N GLU A 8 4.63 53.24 -22.04
CA GLU A 8 5.04 51.86 -22.33
C GLU A 8 4.34 50.97 -21.29
N LYS A 9 3.07 50.65 -21.54
CA LYS A 9 2.51 49.42 -20.99
C LYS A 9 2.69 48.38 -22.06
N GLY A 10 3.73 47.58 -21.87
CA GLY A 10 4.12 46.50 -22.75
C GLY A 10 2.95 45.58 -23.05
N GLU A 11 2.89 45.19 -24.31
CA GLU A 11 2.26 43.95 -24.73
C GLU A 11 2.73 42.86 -23.78
N VAL A 12 1.80 42.31 -23.02
CA VAL A 12 1.99 41.04 -22.33
C VAL A 12 2.13 40.05 -23.47
N ILE A 13 3.38 39.75 -23.82
CA ILE A 13 3.73 38.58 -24.61
C ILE A 13 3.20 37.42 -23.79
N ASP A 14 2.04 36.92 -24.19
CA ASP A 14 1.55 35.61 -23.81
C ASP A 14 2.63 34.63 -24.28
N ASN A 15 3.61 34.40 -23.40
CA ASN A 15 4.44 33.23 -23.46
C ASN A 15 3.44 32.08 -23.27
N GLU A 16 2.89 31.59 -24.38
CA GLU A 16 2.41 30.24 -24.53
C GLU A 16 3.56 29.35 -24.06
N ILE A 17 3.56 29.07 -22.75
CA ILE A 17 4.35 28.00 -22.20
C ILE A 17 3.81 26.79 -22.92
N ASN A 18 4.56 26.32 -23.92
CA ASN A 18 4.50 25.00 -24.50
C ASN A 18 4.76 23.98 -23.38
N THR A 19 3.85 23.91 -22.42
CA THR A 19 3.79 22.85 -21.44
C THR A 19 3.43 21.59 -22.20
N MET A 20 4.03 20.45 -21.85
CA MET A 20 3.68 19.11 -22.33
C MET A 20 2.25 18.69 -21.91
N LYS A 21 1.29 19.60 -21.96
CA LYS A 21 -0.14 19.45 -21.69
C LYS A 21 -0.78 18.84 -22.92
N GLN A 22 -0.97 17.52 -22.90
CA GLN A 22 -2.02 16.79 -23.62
C GLN A 22 -1.89 15.26 -23.54
N ASN A 23 -0.95 14.70 -22.78
CA ASN A 23 -0.96 13.25 -22.58
C ASN A 23 -1.86 12.90 -21.39
N ALA A 24 -3.06 12.39 -21.69
CA ALA A 24 -4.08 12.02 -20.70
C ALA A 24 -3.55 11.03 -19.64
N ASP A 25 -2.59 10.19 -20.02
CA ASP A 25 -1.98 9.22 -19.12
C ASP A 25 -1.10 9.90 -18.06
N TYR A 26 -0.35 10.94 -18.43
CA TYR A 26 0.49 11.70 -17.49
C TYR A 26 -0.35 12.53 -16.53
N ASP A 27 -1.42 13.17 -17.02
CA ASP A 27 -2.36 13.90 -16.16
C ASP A 27 -3.03 12.96 -15.15
N THR A 28 -3.38 11.73 -15.56
CA THR A 28 -3.98 10.73 -14.66
C THR A 28 -3.01 10.30 -13.55
N ILE A 29 -1.73 10.11 -13.89
CA ILE A 29 -0.69 9.75 -12.92
C ILE A 29 -0.45 10.91 -11.94
N ASP A 30 -0.36 12.14 -12.45
CA ASP A 30 -0.15 13.33 -11.62
C ASP A 30 -1.31 13.54 -10.64
N LEU A 31 -2.56 13.37 -11.09
CA LEU A 31 -3.73 13.47 -10.21
C LEU A 31 -3.70 12.42 -9.11
N LYS A 32 -3.44 11.16 -9.44
CA LYS A 32 -3.32 10.09 -8.42
C LYS A 32 -2.19 10.33 -7.44
N PHE A 33 -1.10 10.90 -7.91
CA PHE A 33 0.02 11.28 -7.06
C PHE A 33 -0.35 12.40 -6.09
N ILE A 34 -1.07 13.42 -6.54
CA ILE A 34 -1.60 14.47 -5.67
C ILE A 34 -2.59 13.90 -4.65
N ASP A 35 -3.54 13.07 -5.07
CA ASP A 35 -4.49 12.41 -4.17
C ASP A 35 -3.78 11.60 -3.07
N ALA A 36 -2.70 10.89 -3.44
CA ALA A 36 -1.92 10.13 -2.48
C ALA A 36 -1.15 11.01 -1.50
N ILE A 37 -0.63 12.15 -1.96
CA ILE A 37 0.01 13.13 -1.07
C ILE A 37 -1.01 13.67 -0.07
N ASP A 38 -2.20 14.04 -0.53
CA ASP A 38 -3.24 14.62 0.32
C ASP A 38 -3.69 13.62 1.40
N GLU A 39 -3.87 12.34 1.05
CA GLU A 39 -4.18 11.30 2.03
C GLU A 39 -3.03 11.09 3.04
N VAL A 40 -1.78 11.07 2.57
CA VAL A 40 -0.60 10.92 3.44
C VAL A 40 -0.46 12.09 4.40
N LEU A 41 -0.58 13.32 3.92
CA LEU A 41 -0.49 14.52 4.74
C LEU A 41 -1.63 14.58 5.74
N GLN A 42 -2.87 14.32 5.32
CA GLN A 42 -4.03 14.32 6.21
C GLN A 42 -3.89 13.29 7.34
N LYS A 43 -3.52 12.04 7.01
CA LYS A 43 -3.34 10.98 8.01
C LYS A 43 -2.13 11.25 8.92
N ASN A 44 -1.06 11.83 8.40
CA ASN A 44 0.11 12.18 9.21
C ASN A 44 -0.17 13.35 10.15
N ASP A 45 -0.90 14.37 9.68
CA ASP A 45 -1.30 15.52 10.51
C ASP A 45 -2.22 15.09 11.66
N GLN A 46 -3.16 14.18 11.40
CA GLN A 46 -4.01 13.58 12.44
C GLN A 46 -3.20 12.84 13.52
N LEU A 47 -2.04 12.30 13.16
CA LEU A 47 -1.16 11.55 14.06
C LEU A 47 0.01 12.39 14.61
N GLY A 48 0.13 13.67 14.23
CA GLY A 48 1.25 14.53 14.61
C GLY A 48 2.61 14.09 14.03
N ILE A 49 2.62 13.38 12.89
CA ILE A 49 3.81 12.79 12.26
C ILE A 49 4.30 13.71 11.12
N LYS A 50 5.62 13.84 10.93
CA LYS A 50 6.21 14.55 9.78
C LYS A 50 6.32 13.60 8.56
N PRO A 51 6.19 14.09 7.31
CA PRO A 51 6.03 15.49 6.90
C PRO A 51 4.57 15.98 6.93
N SER A 52 4.37 17.24 7.28
CA SER A 52 3.06 17.92 7.38
C SER A 52 2.79 18.93 6.26
N ASN A 53 3.69 19.04 5.28
CA ASN A 53 3.50 19.94 4.14
C ASN A 53 4.23 19.45 2.88
N ASP A 54 3.76 19.93 1.73
CA ASP A 54 4.28 19.63 0.40
C ASP A 54 5.79 19.89 0.28
N SER A 55 6.31 21.00 0.81
CA SER A 55 7.75 21.29 0.64
C SER A 55 8.63 20.31 1.41
N SER A 56 8.20 19.87 2.59
CA SER A 56 8.92 18.92 3.42
C SER A 56 8.89 17.53 2.80
N LEU A 57 7.72 17.14 2.28
CA LEU A 57 7.53 15.89 1.55
C LEU A 57 8.32 15.89 0.23
N GLY A 58 8.27 16.97 -0.54
CA GLY A 58 8.99 17.15 -1.79
C GLY A 58 10.51 17.01 -1.60
N LYS A 59 11.06 17.57 -0.52
CA LYS A 59 12.49 17.40 -0.18
C LYS A 59 12.86 15.94 0.12
N LEU A 60 11.95 15.15 0.68
CA LEU A 60 12.18 13.75 1.03
C LEU A 60 12.13 12.84 -0.21
N ILE A 61 11.14 13.03 -1.07
CA ILE A 61 10.93 12.16 -2.24
C ILE A 61 11.73 12.61 -3.46
N TYR A 62 12.09 13.89 -3.55
CA TYR A 62 12.84 14.44 -4.67
C TYR A 62 13.75 15.61 -4.24
N PRO A 63 14.90 15.33 -3.61
CA PRO A 63 15.76 16.34 -2.99
C PRO A 63 16.23 17.44 -3.96
N SER A 64 16.39 17.12 -5.24
CA SER A 64 16.84 18.05 -6.28
C SER A 64 15.85 19.20 -6.56
N ASN A 65 14.56 19.01 -6.24
CA ASN A 65 13.55 20.06 -6.36
C ASN A 65 12.45 19.88 -5.30
N ARG A 66 12.59 20.58 -4.17
CA ARG A 66 11.59 20.57 -3.09
C ARG A 66 10.21 21.07 -3.52
N SER A 67 10.14 21.89 -4.57
CA SER A 67 8.90 22.49 -5.10
C SER A 67 8.24 21.62 -6.17
N ILE A 68 8.70 20.37 -6.36
CA ILE A 68 8.14 19.49 -7.39
C ILE A 68 6.65 19.25 -7.18
N ILE A 69 6.21 19.05 -5.94
CA ILE A 69 4.80 18.82 -5.60
C ILE A 69 3.94 20.02 -6.00
N SER A 70 4.38 21.23 -5.66
CA SER A 70 3.69 22.47 -6.07
C SER A 70 3.66 22.64 -7.60
N SER A 71 4.73 22.24 -8.30
CA SER A 71 4.78 22.27 -9.76
C SER A 71 3.80 21.27 -10.40
N VAL A 72 3.61 20.11 -9.77
CA VAL A 72 2.64 19.09 -10.21
C VAL A 72 1.20 19.53 -9.90
N ARG A 73 0.94 20.07 -8.70
CA ARG A 73 -0.39 20.62 -8.33
C ARG A 73 -0.84 21.73 -9.27
N SER A 74 0.06 22.63 -9.64
CA SER A 74 -0.21 23.72 -10.59
C SER A 74 -0.24 23.26 -12.05
N ARG A 75 -0.06 21.96 -12.32
CA ARG A 75 0.04 21.38 -13.67
C ARG A 75 1.11 22.05 -14.53
N ALA A 76 2.15 22.57 -13.89
CA ALA A 76 3.29 23.20 -14.53
C ALA A 76 4.35 22.17 -14.97
N LYS A 77 4.45 21.03 -14.25
CA LYS A 77 5.40 19.95 -14.52
C LYS A 77 4.79 18.58 -14.21
N HIS A 78 5.15 17.57 -14.99
CA HIS A 78 4.85 16.17 -14.68
C HIS A 78 5.76 15.65 -13.56
N ILE A 79 5.24 14.75 -12.72
CA ILE A 79 6.02 14.13 -11.66
C ILE A 79 7.13 13.22 -12.23
N PRO A 80 8.41 13.38 -11.85
CA PRO A 80 9.44 12.45 -12.26
C PRO A 80 9.18 11.07 -11.67
N HIS A 81 9.36 10.01 -12.47
CA HIS A 81 9.15 8.63 -12.01
C HIS A 81 9.99 8.28 -10.76
N LEU A 82 11.19 8.86 -10.63
CA LEU A 82 12.03 8.70 -9.44
C LEU A 82 11.34 9.18 -8.15
N ALA A 83 10.56 10.26 -8.22
CA ALA A 83 9.81 10.77 -7.09
C ALA A 83 8.67 9.82 -6.69
N LEU A 84 8.00 9.18 -7.66
CA LEU A 84 6.99 8.14 -7.41
C LEU A 84 7.61 6.93 -6.71
N ILE A 85 8.79 6.47 -7.16
CA ILE A 85 9.50 5.34 -6.55
C ILE A 85 9.87 5.65 -5.10
N ASN A 86 10.41 6.86 -4.85
CA ASN A 86 10.81 7.26 -3.50
C ASN A 86 9.60 7.43 -2.57
N PHE A 87 8.51 7.99 -3.08
CA PHE A 87 7.26 8.08 -2.35
C PHE A 87 6.73 6.69 -1.97
N ALA A 88 6.65 5.77 -2.95
CA ALA A 88 6.21 4.39 -2.74
C ALA A 88 7.02 3.68 -1.65
N LYS A 89 8.36 3.78 -1.72
CA LYS A 89 9.25 3.19 -0.71
C LYS A 89 9.09 3.81 0.68
N MET A 90 8.86 5.10 0.76
CA MET A 90 8.81 5.82 2.04
C MET A 90 7.50 5.56 2.79
N PHE A 91 6.39 5.50 2.05
CA PHE A 91 5.05 5.36 2.61
C PHE A 91 4.45 3.96 2.45
N ASP A 92 5.26 3.00 1.97
CA ASP A 92 4.86 1.61 1.76
C ASP A 92 3.63 1.48 0.84
N VAL A 93 3.62 2.28 -0.22
CA VAL A 93 2.55 2.31 -1.22
C VAL A 93 2.94 1.43 -2.41
N ASP A 94 2.04 0.56 -2.86
CA ASP A 94 2.24 -0.23 -4.08
C ASP A 94 2.35 0.71 -5.29
N MET A 95 3.48 0.66 -6.00
CA MET A 95 3.74 1.51 -7.17
C MET A 95 2.70 1.32 -8.29
N ASN A 96 2.03 0.16 -8.35
CA ASN A 96 0.93 -0.07 -9.30
C ASN A 96 -0.28 0.85 -9.05
N TYR A 97 -0.40 1.46 -7.88
CA TYR A 97 -1.45 2.43 -7.57
C TYR A 97 -1.48 3.56 -8.60
N PHE A 98 -0.32 4.14 -8.94
CA PHE A 98 -0.24 5.26 -9.88
C PHE A 98 -0.68 4.91 -11.30
N TYR A 99 -0.65 3.62 -11.66
CA TYR A 99 -0.97 3.11 -12.99
C TYR A 99 -2.29 2.31 -13.05
N SER A 100 -3.04 2.22 -11.95
CA SER A 100 -4.26 1.39 -11.88
C SER A 100 -5.42 2.09 -11.18
N ASN A 101 -6.65 1.65 -11.39
CA ASN A 101 -7.85 2.25 -10.77
C ASN A 101 -8.09 1.80 -9.32
N ARG A 102 -7.02 1.48 -8.59
CA ARG A 102 -7.09 1.03 -7.19
C ARG A 102 -7.17 2.23 -6.26
N THR A 103 -7.88 2.09 -5.15
CA THR A 103 -7.87 3.06 -4.06
C THR A 103 -6.57 2.93 -3.26
N LEU A 104 -6.05 4.05 -2.78
CA LEU A 104 -4.90 4.04 -1.89
C LEU A 104 -5.32 3.43 -0.54
N ASN A 105 -4.49 2.53 0.00
CA ASN A 105 -4.67 2.01 1.36
C ASN A 105 -3.43 2.38 2.18
N TYR A 106 -3.26 3.68 2.43
CA TYR A 106 -2.11 4.15 3.19
C TYR A 106 -2.33 3.91 4.69
N ILE A 107 -1.40 3.18 5.31
CA ILE A 107 -1.34 2.96 6.76
C ILE A 107 -0.08 3.67 7.28
N PRO A 108 -0.21 4.76 8.04
CA PRO A 108 0.94 5.48 8.59
C PRO A 108 1.78 4.56 9.48
N ARG A 109 3.06 4.42 9.13
CA ARG A 109 4.03 3.78 10.01
C ARG A 109 4.43 4.78 11.08
N VAL A 110 3.90 4.63 12.29
CA VAL A 110 4.40 5.33 13.47
C VAL A 110 5.80 4.79 13.74
N ARG A 111 6.82 5.43 13.13
CA ARG A 111 8.19 5.23 13.61
C ARG A 111 8.21 5.88 14.98
N THR A 112 8.30 5.08 16.05
CA THR A 112 8.79 5.56 17.33
C THR A 112 10.15 6.17 17.02
N THR A 113 10.20 7.48 16.85
CA THR A 113 11.44 8.21 17.01
C THR A 113 11.90 7.83 18.41
N ASP A 114 12.97 7.05 18.50
CA ASP A 114 13.85 7.08 19.65
C ASP A 114 14.30 8.54 19.75
N ASN A 115 13.46 9.34 20.40
CA ASN A 115 13.93 10.51 21.08
C ASN A 115 14.83 9.91 22.17
N ARG A 116 16.11 9.70 21.84
CA ARG A 116 17.16 9.99 22.82
C ARG A 116 16.98 11.47 23.14
N ILE A 117 15.98 11.75 23.96
CA ILE A 117 15.91 12.97 24.74
C ILE A 117 17.17 12.84 25.57
N ASP A 118 18.19 13.57 25.15
CA ASP A 118 19.31 13.87 26.00
C ASP A 118 18.68 14.49 27.24
N ASN A 119 18.51 13.70 28.31
CA ASN A 119 17.86 14.12 29.56
C ASN A 119 18.77 15.10 30.33
N SER A 120 19.42 16.02 29.61
CA SER A 120 20.08 17.17 30.21
C SER A 120 19.06 18.29 30.30
N VAL A 121 18.58 18.53 31.52
CA VAL A 121 17.93 19.79 31.86
C VAL A 121 19.01 20.86 31.74
N LYS A 122 18.99 21.65 30.66
CA LYS A 122 19.82 22.84 30.53
C LYS A 122 19.03 24.02 31.04
N ASP A 123 19.21 24.33 32.32
CA ASP A 123 18.79 25.62 32.87
C ASP A 123 19.77 26.69 32.37
N THR A 124 19.23 27.75 31.78
CA THR A 124 20.00 28.86 31.16
C THR A 124 19.97 30.10 32.07
N GLY A 125 20.17 29.87 33.38
CA GLY A 125 20.33 30.90 34.41
C GLY A 125 21.74 30.93 34.98
N GLU A 126 22.25 32.12 35.26
CA GLU A 126 23.58 32.38 35.79
C GLU A 126 23.72 31.80 37.21
N GLY A 127 24.44 30.68 37.33
CA GLY A 127 24.63 29.94 38.59
C GLY A 127 24.51 28.41 38.46
N SER A 128 25.20 27.81 37.47
CA SER A 128 25.10 26.38 37.17
C SER A 128 25.68 25.49 38.28
N PHE A 129 24.84 24.67 38.92
CA PHE A 129 25.25 23.52 39.73
C PHE A 129 24.85 22.22 39.02
N VAL A 130 25.82 21.37 38.69
CA VAL A 130 25.59 20.04 38.13
C VAL A 130 25.45 19.06 39.28
N THR A 131 24.23 18.60 39.57
CA THR A 131 24.03 17.47 40.49
C THR A 131 24.11 16.16 39.73
N HIS A 132 25.18 15.40 39.95
CA HIS A 132 25.19 13.99 39.57
C HIS A 132 24.29 13.22 40.53
N ALA A 133 23.23 12.58 40.00
CA ALA A 133 22.38 11.69 40.77
C ALA A 133 23.26 10.60 41.40
N GLY A 134 23.32 10.61 42.74
CA GLY A 134 24.09 9.66 43.52
C GLY A 134 23.63 8.22 43.30
N SER A 135 24.54 7.30 43.63
CA SER A 135 24.43 5.84 43.59
C SER A 135 23.21 5.29 44.36
N GLY A 136 22.01 5.43 43.80
CA GLY A 136 20.84 4.65 44.18
C GLY A 136 20.68 3.49 43.21
N THR A 137 20.76 2.25 43.70
CA THR A 137 20.40 1.07 42.93
C THR A 137 18.91 1.11 42.62
N ILE A 138 18.57 1.56 41.41
CA ILE A 138 17.25 1.34 40.81
C ILE A 138 17.06 -0.17 40.78
N ARG A 139 16.10 -0.68 41.59
CA ARG A 139 15.67 -2.08 41.56
C ARG A 139 15.49 -2.50 40.11
N ASP A 140 16.18 -3.56 39.71
CA ASP A 140 16.28 -4.07 38.35
C ASP A 140 14.97 -3.94 37.58
N VAL A 141 14.86 -2.88 36.78
CA VAL A 141 13.99 -2.92 35.61
C VAL A 141 14.62 -3.97 34.73
N LYS A 142 13.98 -5.15 34.61
CA LYS A 142 14.37 -6.17 33.62
C LYS A 142 14.46 -5.47 32.27
N ASN A 143 15.68 -5.10 31.87
CA ASN A 143 15.96 -4.49 30.59
C ASN A 143 15.88 -5.59 29.53
N VAL A 144 14.66 -5.98 29.16
CA VAL A 144 14.40 -6.96 28.07
C VAL A 144 14.88 -6.42 26.72
N ALA A 145 15.17 -5.12 26.61
CA ALA A 145 15.86 -4.54 25.45
C ALA A 145 17.25 -5.16 25.18
N LYS A 146 17.91 -5.77 26.18
CA LYS A 146 19.18 -6.48 25.98
C LYS A 146 19.02 -7.89 25.41
N GLU A 147 17.85 -8.52 25.49
CA GLU A 147 17.64 -9.84 24.84
C GLU A 147 17.52 -9.74 23.32
N ILE A 148 17.21 -8.55 22.78
CA ILE A 148 17.02 -8.34 21.34
C ILE A 148 18.37 -8.27 20.59
N ILE A 149 19.49 -8.01 21.26
CA ILE A 149 20.76 -7.66 20.59
C ILE A 149 21.69 -8.87 20.38
N ASN A 150 21.46 -10.02 21.03
CA ASN A 150 22.46 -11.09 21.07
C ASN A 150 22.20 -12.37 20.25
N ASP A 151 21.14 -12.44 19.45
CA ASP A 151 20.99 -13.55 18.49
C ASP A 151 21.27 -13.09 17.06
N ASN A 152 22.53 -13.21 16.66
CA ASN A 152 23.04 -12.95 15.30
C ASN A 152 22.49 -13.90 14.22
N ARG A 153 21.40 -14.63 14.49
CA ARG A 153 20.73 -15.52 13.54
C ARG A 153 19.25 -15.64 13.88
N THR A 154 18.42 -14.72 13.41
CA THR A 154 17.11 -14.96 12.77
C THR A 154 16.28 -13.67 12.71
N THR A 155 15.55 -13.52 11.61
CA THR A 155 14.39 -12.65 11.37
C THR A 155 13.93 -11.76 12.53
N HIS A 156 13.91 -10.45 12.27
CA HIS A 156 13.33 -9.38 13.08
C HIS A 156 12.05 -9.84 13.79
N SER A 157 12.21 -10.31 15.03
CA SER A 157 11.13 -10.72 15.90
C SER A 157 10.47 -9.45 16.41
N ASN A 158 9.34 -9.09 15.82
CA ASN A 158 8.48 -8.06 16.40
C ASN A 158 8.15 -8.50 17.84
N PRO A 159 8.32 -7.64 18.85
CA PRO A 159 8.02 -8.01 20.22
C PRO A 159 6.56 -8.49 20.30
N SER A 160 6.32 -9.56 21.06
CA SER A 160 4.97 -10.08 21.27
C SER A 160 4.04 -8.95 21.69
N ALA A 161 2.79 -8.98 21.22
CA ALA A 161 1.78 -8.00 21.61
C ALA A 161 1.67 -7.88 23.14
N GLU A 162 1.88 -8.98 23.85
CA GLU A 162 1.93 -9.03 25.32
C GLU A 162 3.10 -8.23 25.91
N THR A 163 4.29 -8.31 25.29
CA THR A 163 5.46 -7.51 25.68
C THR A 163 5.21 -6.02 25.44
N ILE A 164 4.58 -5.66 24.32
CA ILE A 164 4.24 -4.26 24.00
C ILE A 164 3.20 -3.71 25.00
N ILE A 165 2.16 -4.49 25.28
CA ILE A 165 1.11 -4.15 26.24
C ILE A 165 1.71 -3.94 27.64
N ASN A 166 2.57 -4.85 28.10
CA ASN A 166 3.20 -4.76 29.41
C ASN A 166 4.12 -3.53 29.53
N ASN A 167 4.88 -3.21 28.48
CA ASN A 167 5.71 -2.00 28.43
C ASN A 167 4.88 -0.71 28.38
N PHE A 168 3.68 -0.76 27.82
CA PHE A 168 2.77 0.38 27.76
C PHE A 168 2.09 0.63 29.10
N ILE A 169 1.64 -0.43 29.79
CA ILE A 169 1.03 -0.35 31.13
C ILE A 169 1.99 0.31 32.14
N GLN A 170 3.29 0.04 32.05
CA GLN A 170 4.30 0.68 32.91
C GLN A 170 4.45 2.19 32.71
N LYS A 171 3.87 2.76 31.64
CA LYS A 171 3.93 4.18 31.29
C LYS A 171 2.63 4.94 31.54
N ILE A 172 1.56 4.25 31.91
CA ILE A 172 0.24 4.83 32.15
C ILE A 172 0.03 4.99 33.66
N ASP A 173 -0.70 6.04 34.05
CA ASP A 173 -1.12 6.24 35.44
C ASP A 173 -1.92 5.05 35.97
N GLU A 174 -1.63 4.65 37.21
CA GLU A 174 -2.19 3.43 37.83
C GLU A 174 -3.72 3.40 37.84
N HIS A 175 -4.36 4.58 37.93
CA HIS A 175 -5.82 4.72 37.91
C HIS A 175 -6.46 4.45 36.55
N CYS A 176 -5.71 4.53 35.44
CA CYS A 176 -6.20 4.31 34.08
C CYS A 176 -6.00 2.86 33.59
N ILE A 177 -5.25 2.05 34.34
CA ILE A 177 -4.96 0.64 34.02
C ILE A 177 -6.26 -0.21 33.91
N PRO A 178 -7.25 -0.09 34.82
CA PRO A 178 -8.48 -0.88 34.73
C PRO A 178 -9.28 -0.59 33.45
N ASP A 179 -9.42 0.69 33.09
CA ASP A 179 -10.13 1.10 31.87
C ASP A 179 -9.42 0.61 30.61
N PHE A 180 -8.08 0.66 30.61
CA PHE A 180 -7.27 0.13 29.52
C PHE A 180 -7.47 -1.38 29.31
N TYR A 181 -7.49 -2.17 30.40
CA TYR A 181 -7.80 -3.61 30.31
C TYR A 181 -9.23 -3.88 29.86
N SER A 182 -10.19 -3.05 30.26
CA SER A 182 -11.58 -3.15 29.81
C SER A 182 -11.70 -2.95 28.30
N ILE A 183 -11.01 -1.94 27.76
CA ILE A 183 -10.92 -1.69 26.31
C ILE A 183 -10.24 -2.86 25.59
N LEU A 184 -9.12 -3.36 26.11
CA LEU A 184 -8.42 -4.50 25.51
C LEU A 184 -9.29 -5.76 25.45
N ASN A 185 -10.07 -6.03 26.51
CA ASN A 185 -10.96 -7.18 26.55
C ASN A 185 -12.14 -7.00 25.57
N ALA A 186 -12.73 -5.81 25.49
CA ALA A 186 -13.77 -5.53 24.50
C ALA A 186 -13.29 -5.74 23.06
N ILE A 187 -12.07 -5.27 22.75
CA ILE A 187 -11.44 -5.50 21.44
C ILE A 187 -11.20 -7.00 21.20
N ARG A 188 -10.73 -7.74 22.21
CA ARG A 188 -10.51 -9.19 22.11
C ARG A 188 -11.80 -9.96 21.86
N ASP A 189 -12.89 -9.57 22.51
CA ASP A 189 -14.18 -10.23 22.34
C ASP A 189 -14.76 -9.94 20.95
N GLU A 190 -14.69 -8.69 20.48
CA GLU A 190 -15.14 -8.30 19.14
C GLU A 190 -14.31 -8.97 18.03
N THR A 191 -12.97 -8.97 18.19
CA THR A 191 -12.08 -9.66 17.25
C THR A 191 -12.28 -11.18 17.29
N GLY A 192 -12.55 -11.76 18.45
CA GLY A 192 -12.91 -13.16 18.59
C GLY A 192 -14.19 -13.53 17.83
N GLY A 193 -15.23 -12.72 17.97
CA GLY A 193 -16.50 -12.89 17.26
C GLY A 193 -16.34 -12.81 15.74
N THR A 194 -15.67 -11.78 15.24
CA THR A 194 -15.42 -11.60 13.80
C THR A 194 -14.56 -12.73 13.20
N ILE A 195 -13.58 -13.24 13.94
CA ILE A 195 -12.77 -14.40 13.52
C ILE A 195 -13.64 -15.65 13.38
N GLU A 196 -14.55 -15.91 14.33
CA GLU A 196 -15.44 -17.07 14.25
C GLU A 196 -16.45 -16.97 13.11
N GLU A 197 -17.02 -15.79 12.86
CA GLU A 197 -17.85 -15.54 11.68
C GLU A 197 -17.08 -15.79 10.37
N LEU A 198 -15.85 -15.30 10.30
CA LEU A 198 -14.98 -15.51 9.14
C LEU A 198 -14.70 -17.00 8.93
N LYS A 199 -14.37 -17.75 9.98
CA LYS A 199 -14.18 -19.22 9.92
C LYS A 199 -15.44 -19.92 9.43
N TYR A 200 -16.62 -19.50 9.91
CA TYR A 200 -17.89 -20.04 9.46
C TYR A 200 -18.12 -19.80 7.96
N HIS A 201 -17.91 -18.57 7.48
CA HIS A 201 -18.07 -18.23 6.07
C HIS A 201 -17.06 -18.97 5.18
N LEU A 202 -15.81 -19.11 5.62
CA LEU A 202 -14.77 -19.85 4.91
C LEU A 202 -15.18 -21.32 4.75
N LYS A 203 -15.61 -21.98 5.83
CA LYS A 203 -16.07 -23.37 5.81
C LYS A 203 -17.29 -23.56 4.89
N LYS A 204 -18.24 -22.62 4.92
CA LYS A 204 -19.43 -22.65 4.06
C LYS A 204 -19.07 -22.49 2.58
N LYS A 205 -18.18 -21.56 2.24
CA LYS A 205 -17.71 -21.35 0.86
C LYS A 205 -16.91 -22.54 0.35
N SER A 206 -16.02 -23.12 1.17
CA SER A 206 -15.27 -24.33 0.82
C SER A 206 -16.20 -25.48 0.45
N LYS A 207 -17.23 -25.76 1.27
CA LYS A 207 -18.24 -26.80 0.97
C LYS A 207 -19.00 -26.54 -0.33
N LYS A 208 -19.30 -25.27 -0.66
CA LYS A 208 -19.95 -24.92 -1.92
C LYS A 208 -19.01 -25.16 -3.11
N LEU A 209 -17.74 -24.81 -2.99
CA LEU A 209 -16.73 -25.03 -4.02
C LEU A 209 -16.54 -26.54 -4.31
N ASP A 210 -16.49 -27.37 -3.27
CA ASP A 210 -16.38 -28.83 -3.43
C ASP A 210 -17.57 -29.42 -4.19
N LYS A 211 -18.80 -28.94 -3.89
CA LYS A 211 -20.01 -29.35 -4.61
C LYS A 211 -19.96 -28.92 -6.08
N LEU A 212 -19.53 -27.69 -6.35
CA LEU A 212 -19.41 -27.16 -7.70
C LEU A 212 -18.38 -27.95 -8.52
N ASN A 213 -17.20 -28.21 -7.95
CA ASN A 213 -16.15 -29.00 -8.58
C ASN A 213 -16.62 -30.41 -8.92
N LYS A 214 -17.35 -31.08 -8.01
CA LYS A 214 -17.95 -32.40 -8.28
C LYS A 214 -18.98 -32.35 -9.40
N LYS A 215 -19.79 -31.28 -9.48
CA LYS A 215 -20.77 -31.08 -10.56
C LYS A 215 -20.07 -30.86 -11.90
N HIS A 216 -19.13 -29.93 -11.97
CA HIS A 216 -18.35 -29.65 -13.19
C HIS A 216 -17.60 -30.89 -13.67
N HIS A 217 -16.99 -31.66 -12.77
CA HIS A 217 -16.29 -32.89 -13.17
C HIS A 217 -17.23 -33.93 -13.83
N LYS A 218 -18.48 -34.04 -13.36
CA LYS A 218 -19.50 -34.90 -13.99
C LYS A 218 -19.91 -34.36 -15.36
N GLU A 219 -20.17 -33.06 -15.46
CA GLU A 219 -20.55 -32.43 -16.73
C GLU A 219 -19.45 -32.57 -17.78
N LEU A 220 -18.19 -32.37 -17.38
CA LEU A 220 -17.03 -32.48 -18.27
C LEU A 220 -16.83 -33.91 -18.78
N LYS A 221 -17.09 -34.94 -17.95
CA LYS A 221 -17.13 -36.34 -18.39
C LYS A 221 -18.20 -36.59 -19.45
N VAL A 222 -19.40 -36.05 -19.26
CA VAL A 222 -20.51 -36.20 -20.22
C VAL A 222 -20.19 -35.50 -21.55
N VAL A 223 -19.63 -34.29 -21.50
CA VAL A 223 -19.21 -33.55 -22.70
C VAL A 223 -18.12 -34.30 -23.45
N ASN A 224 -17.11 -34.81 -22.75
CA ASN A 224 -16.06 -35.61 -23.38
C ASN A 224 -16.61 -36.86 -24.06
N LEU A 225 -17.53 -37.59 -23.41
CA LEU A 225 -18.16 -38.76 -24.01
C LEU A 225 -18.90 -38.41 -25.32
N LYS A 226 -19.73 -37.35 -25.29
CA LYS A 226 -20.44 -36.88 -26.49
C LYS A 226 -19.50 -36.44 -27.60
N LEU A 227 -18.38 -35.83 -27.25
CA LEU A 227 -17.35 -35.44 -28.22
C LEU A 227 -16.73 -36.66 -28.88
N THR A 228 -16.36 -37.69 -28.10
CA THR A 228 -15.82 -38.95 -28.65
C THR A 228 -16.83 -39.62 -29.60
N GLU A 229 -18.09 -39.75 -29.18
CA GLU A 229 -19.16 -40.31 -30.02
C GLU A 229 -19.42 -39.50 -31.31
N ALA A 230 -19.30 -38.16 -31.23
CA ALA A 230 -19.43 -37.30 -32.41
C ALA A 230 -18.26 -37.48 -33.38
N CYS A 231 -17.03 -37.58 -32.86
CA CYS A 231 -15.83 -37.84 -33.64
C CYS A 231 -15.91 -39.21 -34.35
N GLU A 232 -16.34 -40.26 -33.64
CA GLU A 232 -16.51 -41.60 -34.21
C GLU A 232 -17.52 -41.60 -35.38
N ARG A 233 -18.69 -41.00 -35.17
CA ARG A 233 -19.71 -40.86 -36.23
C ARG A 233 -19.21 -40.07 -37.44
N MET A 234 -18.41 -39.02 -37.21
CA MET A 234 -17.84 -38.21 -38.29
C MET A 234 -16.83 -39.02 -39.11
N ILE A 235 -15.97 -39.80 -38.45
CA ILE A 235 -15.00 -40.68 -39.13
C ILE A 235 -15.73 -41.74 -39.96
N GLU A 236 -16.77 -42.36 -39.41
CA GLU A 236 -17.57 -43.36 -40.12
C GLU A 236 -18.28 -42.76 -41.35
N ALA A 237 -18.89 -41.57 -41.20
CA ALA A 237 -19.51 -40.85 -42.31
C ALA A 237 -18.50 -40.52 -43.42
N GLN A 238 -17.30 -40.04 -43.04
CA GLN A 238 -16.24 -39.71 -43.99
C GLN A 238 -15.74 -40.94 -44.76
N GLU A 239 -15.58 -42.08 -44.09
CA GLU A 239 -15.18 -43.33 -44.75
C GLU A 239 -16.27 -43.86 -45.69
N ASN A 240 -17.55 -43.76 -45.30
CA ASN A 240 -18.69 -44.12 -46.14
C ASN A 240 -18.78 -43.25 -47.41
N GLU A 241 -18.56 -41.94 -47.28
CA GLU A 241 -18.51 -41.01 -48.42
C GLU A 241 -17.34 -41.36 -49.36
N LYS A 242 -16.16 -41.61 -48.80
CA LYS A 242 -14.97 -42.02 -49.57
C LYS A 242 -15.21 -43.32 -50.33
N GLN A 243 -15.81 -44.34 -49.72
CA GLN A 243 -16.14 -45.59 -50.39
C GLN A 243 -17.15 -45.38 -51.53
N THR A 244 -18.13 -44.51 -51.33
CA THR A 244 -19.12 -44.16 -52.35
C THR A 244 -18.46 -43.46 -53.54
N MET A 245 -17.56 -42.50 -53.28
CA MET A 245 -16.78 -41.83 -54.32
C MET A 245 -15.89 -42.80 -55.08
N MET A 246 -15.19 -43.70 -54.39
CA MET A 246 -14.36 -44.74 -55.04
C MET A 246 -15.19 -45.61 -55.99
N LYS A 247 -16.35 -46.10 -55.54
CA LYS A 247 -17.26 -46.89 -56.40
C LYS A 247 -17.70 -46.10 -57.64
N TYR A 248 -17.98 -44.81 -57.49
CA TYR A 248 -18.36 -43.95 -58.59
C TYR A 248 -17.22 -43.72 -59.60
N ILE A 249 -16.00 -43.49 -59.10
CA ILE A 249 -14.79 -43.35 -59.95
C ILE A 249 -14.57 -44.64 -60.75
N THR A 250 -14.61 -45.81 -60.10
CA THR A 250 -14.44 -47.10 -60.80
C THR A 250 -15.52 -47.34 -61.86
N LEU A 251 -16.76 -46.87 -61.65
CA LEU A 251 -17.82 -46.94 -62.65
C LEU A 251 -17.56 -46.02 -63.86
N LEU A 252 -16.93 -44.86 -63.65
CA LEU A 252 -16.54 -43.94 -64.72
C LEU A 252 -15.34 -44.46 -65.51
N GLU A 253 -14.37 -45.09 -64.85
CA GLU A 253 -13.17 -45.65 -65.51
C GLU A 253 -13.48 -46.90 -66.36
N ASN A 254 -14.56 -47.62 -66.05
CA ASN A 254 -14.99 -48.82 -66.78
C ASN A 254 -15.98 -48.53 -67.94
N LYS A 255 -16.25 -47.25 -68.25
CA LYS A 255 -17.07 -46.81 -69.39
C LYS A 255 -16.19 -46.30 -70.52
#